data_AF-A0A6A6W7S0-F1
#
_entry.id   AF-A0A6A6W7S0-F1
#
_cell.length_a   1.000
_cell.length_b   1.000
_cell.length_c   1.000
_cell.angle_alpha   90.00
_cell.angle_beta   90.00
_cell.angle_gamma   90.00
#
_symmetry.space_group_name_H-M   'P 1'
#
loop_
_entity.id
_entity.type
_entity.pdbx_description
1 polymer ?
#
loop_
_entity_poly.entity_id
_entity_poly.type
_entity_poly.pdbx_seq_one_letter_code
_entity_poly.pdbx_strand_id
1 'polypeptide(L)'
;MSTARTNTGLRGSVNSRTGETIQLQAALLQLTQAGVGNQSPDGSKPVQAMPSDWLRATIAVRCNKTLRGHTAVSLPVLEAMACLLKHQIAPVFLLRGSVFVSGDLMPLSYIVGAIEGNPDIRVEMAQSSGQTILCA
;
A
#
# COMPACT_ATOMS: atom_id res chain seq x y z
N MET A 1 27.97 -0.65 -7.38
CA MET A 1 27.05 0.15 -8.21
C MET A 1 25.96 0.72 -7.29
N SER A 2 25.76 2.04 -7.26
CA SER A 2 24.77 2.69 -6.38
C SER A 2 23.49 2.90 -7.18
N THR A 3 22.36 2.38 -6.71
CA THR A 3 21.07 2.53 -7.37
C THR A 3 20.13 3.25 -6.42
N ALA A 4 19.55 4.37 -6.88
CA ALA A 4 18.74 5.22 -6.04
C ALA A 4 17.52 4.45 -5.49
N ARG A 5 17.25 4.63 -4.18
CA ARG A 5 16.15 3.99 -3.42
C ARG A 5 16.24 2.46 -3.29
N THR A 6 17.31 1.83 -3.76
CA THR A 6 17.57 0.41 -3.46
C THR A 6 18.63 0.27 -2.36
N ASN A 7 19.70 1.07 -2.41
CA ASN A 7 20.75 1.10 -1.40
C ASN A 7 21.03 2.51 -0.86
N THR A 8 20.20 3.48 -1.22
CA THR A 8 20.30 4.87 -0.78
C THR A 8 19.02 5.30 -0.05
N GLY A 9 19.12 6.26 0.87
CA GLY A 9 17.97 6.82 1.57
C GLY A 9 16.96 7.55 0.66
N LEU A 10 15.80 7.89 1.22
CA LEU A 10 14.72 8.56 0.50
C LEU A 10 14.77 10.08 0.68
N ARG A 11 14.48 10.82 -0.39
CA ARG A 11 14.34 12.29 -0.39
C ARG A 11 15.58 12.98 0.20
N GLY A 12 15.45 13.64 1.35
CA GLY A 12 16.53 14.41 1.97
C GLY A 12 17.70 13.55 2.45
N SER A 13 17.50 12.23 2.54
CA SER A 13 18.52 11.26 2.93
C SER A 13 19.15 10.52 1.74
N VAL A 14 19.01 11.02 0.51
CA VAL A 14 19.54 10.35 -0.71
C VAL A 14 21.07 10.13 -0.69
N ASN A 15 21.78 10.89 0.15
CA ASN A 15 23.22 10.76 0.32
C ASN A 15 23.63 9.64 1.30
N SER A 16 22.69 9.15 2.12
CA SER A 16 22.92 8.04 3.04
C SER A 16 22.87 6.71 2.29
N ARG A 17 23.82 5.82 2.57
CA ARG A 17 23.93 4.50 1.93
C ARG A 17 23.88 3.39 2.97
N THR A 18 23.28 2.25 2.60
CA THR A 18 23.23 1.05 3.45
C THR A 18 23.36 -0.22 2.61
N GLY A 19 24.01 -1.24 3.17
CA GLY A 19 24.03 -2.60 2.61
C GLY A 19 22.78 -3.41 2.98
N GLU A 20 22.06 -3.00 4.02
CA GLU A 20 20.85 -3.65 4.54
C GLU A 20 19.62 -3.26 3.70
N THR A 21 19.60 -3.69 2.44
CA THR A 21 18.55 -3.32 1.48
C THR A 21 17.16 -3.77 1.92
N ILE A 22 17.02 -4.95 2.52
CA ILE A 22 15.73 -5.49 2.99
C ILE A 22 15.18 -4.63 4.12
N GLN A 23 16.00 -4.32 5.11
CA GLN A 23 15.59 -3.48 6.25
C GLN A 23 15.25 -2.06 5.79
N LEU A 24 15.98 -1.53 4.80
CA LEU A 24 15.66 -0.23 4.20
C LEU A 24 14.28 -0.24 3.53
N GLN A 25 13.93 -1.28 2.78
CA GLN A 25 12.61 -1.39 2.14
C GLN A 25 11.50 -1.55 3.19
N ALA A 26 11.70 -2.38 4.22
CA ALA A 26 10.74 -2.57 5.30
C ALA A 26 10.51 -1.27 6.09
N ALA A 27 11.59 -0.55 6.44
CA ALA A 27 11.50 0.73 7.13
C ALA A 27 10.79 1.79 6.27
N LEU A 28 10.96 1.75 4.95
CA LEU A 28 10.24 2.64 4.03
C LEU A 28 8.74 2.33 3.99
N LEU A 29 8.36 1.04 3.98
CA LEU A 29 6.96 0.63 4.06
C LEU A 29 6.33 1.14 5.36
N GLN A 30 6.97 0.89 6.50
CA GLN A 30 6.50 1.36 7.80
C GLN A 30 6.40 2.90 7.88
N LEU A 31 7.41 3.61 7.37
CA LEU A 31 7.41 5.08 7.34
C LEU A 31 6.23 5.66 6.56
N THR A 32 5.79 4.97 5.52
CA THR A 32 4.69 5.42 4.65
C THR A 32 3.34 4.89 5.09
N GLN A 33 3.26 4.03 6.12
CA GLN A 33 2.04 3.58 6.78
C GLN A 33 1.65 4.51 7.95
N ALA A 34 1.85 5.82 7.79
CA ALA A 34 1.65 6.82 8.85
C ALA A 34 0.26 7.49 8.86
N GLY A 35 -0.73 6.88 8.19
CA GLY A 35 -2.09 7.43 8.15
C GLY A 35 -2.75 7.40 9.53
N VAL A 36 -3.14 8.56 10.05
CA VAL A 36 -3.84 8.69 11.34
C VAL A 36 -5.32 8.88 11.08
N GLY A 37 -6.15 7.96 11.57
CA GLY A 37 -7.60 8.01 11.41
C GLY A 37 -8.30 7.67 12.71
N ASN A 38 -9.32 8.46 13.05
CA ASN A 38 -10.19 8.14 14.16
C ASN A 38 -10.95 6.86 13.80
N GLN A 39 -10.69 5.79 14.55
CA GLN A 39 -11.46 4.56 14.41
C GLN A 39 -12.91 4.87 14.78
N SER A 40 -13.84 4.47 13.92
CA SER A 40 -15.24 4.48 14.33
C SER A 40 -15.40 3.40 15.42
N PRO A 41 -16.02 3.70 16.57
CA PRO A 41 -16.23 2.72 17.65
C PRO A 41 -17.08 1.53 17.21
N ASP A 42 -17.82 1.66 16.10
CA ASP A 42 -18.70 0.64 15.53
C ASP A 42 -17.98 -0.35 14.59
N GLY A 43 -16.63 -0.26 14.47
CA GLY A 43 -15.88 -1.04 13.48
C GLY A 43 -16.14 -0.63 12.02
N SER A 44 -17.00 0.37 11.81
CA SER A 44 -17.33 0.92 10.51
C SER A 44 -16.15 1.69 9.91
N LYS A 45 -16.19 1.86 8.58
CA LYS A 45 -15.18 2.59 7.80
C LYS A 45 -14.92 3.98 8.43
N PRO A 46 -13.65 4.39 8.63
CA PRO A 46 -13.37 5.72 9.15
C PRO A 46 -13.99 6.78 8.24
N VAL A 47 -14.58 7.84 8.82
CA VAL A 47 -15.25 8.93 8.08
C VAL A 47 -14.32 9.61 7.05
N GLN A 48 -13.01 9.51 7.26
CA GLN A 48 -11.98 10.08 6.40
C GLN A 48 -11.31 9.04 5.49
N ALA A 49 -11.85 7.82 5.36
CA ALA A 49 -11.28 6.81 4.48
C ALA A 49 -11.57 7.10 3.01
N MET A 50 -10.61 6.75 2.14
CA MET A 50 -10.80 6.77 0.69
C MET A 50 -11.92 5.80 0.25
N PRO A 51 -12.68 6.13 -0.80
CA PRO A 51 -13.59 5.18 -1.43
C PRO A 51 -12.85 3.93 -1.87
N SER A 52 -13.43 2.74 -1.62
CA SER A 52 -12.81 1.46 -1.98
C SER A 52 -12.61 1.33 -3.50
N ASP A 53 -13.48 1.96 -4.31
CA ASP A 53 -13.33 2.03 -5.77
C ASP A 53 -12.04 2.70 -6.21
N TRP A 54 -11.62 3.78 -5.55
CA TRP A 54 -10.37 4.47 -5.91
C TRP A 54 -9.15 3.62 -5.55
N LEU A 55 -9.21 2.88 -4.45
CA LEU A 55 -8.13 1.98 -4.05
C LEU A 55 -8.04 0.77 -4.98
N ARG A 56 -9.18 0.18 -5.38
CA ARG A 56 -9.22 -0.84 -6.45
C ARG A 56 -8.66 -0.31 -7.77
N ALA A 57 -9.06 0.88 -8.19
CA ALA A 57 -8.52 1.52 -9.39
C ALA A 57 -7.00 1.74 -9.28
N THR A 58 -6.51 2.13 -8.10
CA THR A 58 -5.07 2.29 -7.84
C THR A 58 -4.32 0.97 -7.99
N ILE A 59 -4.85 -0.13 -7.44
CA ILE A 59 -4.28 -1.49 -7.63
C ILE A 59 -4.27 -1.85 -9.12
N ALA A 60 -5.36 -1.62 -9.84
CA ALA A 60 -5.44 -1.92 -11.28
C ALA A 60 -4.43 -1.12 -12.11
N VAL A 61 -4.30 0.18 -11.85
CA VAL A 61 -3.31 1.05 -12.52
C VAL A 61 -1.89 0.57 -12.19
N ARG A 62 -1.63 0.16 -10.94
CA ARG A 62 -0.33 -0.37 -10.52
C ARG A 62 0.00 -1.69 -11.20
N CYS A 63 -0.95 -2.63 -11.29
CA CYS A 63 -0.81 -3.87 -12.04
C CYS A 63 -0.45 -3.59 -13.50
N ASN A 64 -1.20 -2.70 -14.18
CA ASN A 64 -0.95 -2.36 -15.58
C ASN A 64 0.44 -1.74 -15.80
N LYS A 65 0.90 -0.88 -14.88
CA LYS A 65 2.27 -0.33 -14.95
C LYS A 65 3.34 -1.40 -14.72
N THR A 66 3.11 -2.34 -13.82
CA THR A 66 4.06 -3.41 -13.49
C THR A 66 4.19 -4.43 -14.63
N LEU A 67 3.07 -4.76 -15.29
CA LEU A 67 3.01 -5.66 -16.45
C LEU A 67 3.88 -5.22 -17.64
N ARG A 68 4.16 -3.92 -17.77
CA ARG A 68 5.01 -3.39 -18.85
C ARG A 68 6.50 -3.72 -18.67
N GLY A 69 6.90 -4.40 -17.60
CA GLY A 69 8.25 -4.93 -17.41
C GLY A 69 9.33 -3.90 -17.04
N HIS A 70 8.99 -2.60 -16.96
CA HIS A 70 9.94 -1.55 -16.55
C HIS A 70 10.14 -1.47 -15.02
N THR A 71 9.43 -2.31 -14.26
CA THR A 71 9.51 -2.34 -12.79
C THR A 71 10.04 -3.72 -12.38
N ALA A 72 11.13 -3.79 -11.63
CA ALA A 72 11.76 -5.04 -11.17
C ALA A 72 10.98 -5.70 -10.01
N VAL A 73 9.67 -5.88 -10.18
CA VAL A 73 8.77 -6.50 -9.19
C VAL A 73 8.60 -7.98 -9.51
N SER A 74 8.62 -8.83 -8.49
CA SER A 74 8.47 -10.28 -8.63
C SER A 74 7.07 -10.67 -9.12
N LEU A 75 6.98 -11.73 -9.93
CA LEU A 75 5.70 -12.26 -10.45
C LEU A 75 4.68 -12.60 -9.35
N PRO A 76 5.06 -13.21 -8.20
CA PRO A 76 4.11 -13.49 -7.12
C PRO A 76 3.41 -12.25 -6.56
N VAL A 77 4.08 -11.09 -6.55
CA VAL A 77 3.50 -9.82 -6.08
C VAL A 77 2.44 -9.32 -7.07
N LEU A 78 2.67 -9.52 -8.37
CA LEU A 78 1.70 -9.18 -9.39
C LEU A 78 0.46 -10.09 -9.31
N GLU A 79 0.66 -11.38 -9.10
CA GLU A 79 -0.43 -12.35 -8.88
C GLU A 79 -1.23 -12.02 -7.62
N ALA A 80 -0.57 -11.63 -6.52
CA ALA A 80 -1.24 -11.19 -5.30
C ALA A 80 -2.10 -9.93 -5.53
N MET A 81 -1.59 -8.93 -6.24
CA MET A 81 -2.39 -7.74 -6.60
C MET A 81 -3.59 -8.10 -7.49
N ALA A 82 -3.43 -9.04 -8.43
CA ALA A 82 -4.53 -9.54 -9.25
C ALA A 82 -5.57 -10.31 -8.40
N CYS A 83 -5.12 -11.06 -7.40
CA CYS A 83 -5.97 -11.77 -6.45
C CYS A 83 -6.85 -10.79 -5.65
N LEU A 84 -6.27 -9.71 -5.11
CA LEU A 84 -7.01 -8.66 -4.41
C LEU A 84 -8.13 -8.08 -5.28
N LEU A 85 -7.84 -7.78 -6.55
CA LEU A 85 -8.84 -7.30 -7.50
C LEU A 85 -9.93 -8.34 -7.78
N LYS A 86 -9.57 -9.61 -7.98
CA LYS A 86 -10.51 -10.70 -8.25
C LYS A 86 -11.48 -10.92 -7.09
N HIS A 87 -11.00 -10.77 -5.85
CA HIS A 87 -11.81 -10.92 -4.63
C HIS A 87 -12.44 -9.61 -4.15
N GLN A 88 -12.32 -8.51 -4.91
CA GLN A 88 -12.86 -7.20 -4.57
C GLN A 88 -12.39 -6.67 -3.20
N ILE A 89 -11.14 -7.01 -2.84
CA ILE A 89 -10.50 -6.61 -1.58
C ILE A 89 -9.76 -5.30 -1.82
N ALA A 90 -10.00 -4.31 -0.96
CA ALA A 90 -9.30 -3.03 -0.98
C ALA A 90 -8.79 -2.67 0.42
N PRO A 91 -7.51 -2.29 0.60
CA PRO A 91 -7.04 -1.82 1.89
C PRO A 91 -7.78 -0.53 2.28
N VAL A 92 -7.99 -0.29 3.57
CA VAL A 92 -8.57 0.94 4.07
C VAL A 92 -7.45 1.97 4.18
N PHE A 93 -7.52 3.01 3.35
CA PHE A 93 -6.57 4.12 3.34
C PHE A 93 -7.27 5.43 3.73
N LEU A 94 -6.57 6.33 4.41
CA LEU A 94 -7.13 7.59 4.90
C LEU A 94 -6.81 8.76 3.95
N LEU A 95 -7.82 9.55 3.61
CA LEU A 95 -7.72 10.73 2.74
C LEU A 95 -6.87 11.86 3.36
N ARG A 96 -6.88 12.00 4.70
CA ARG A 96 -6.16 13.06 5.42
C ARG A 96 -4.83 12.54 5.98
N GLY A 97 -3.76 13.31 5.80
CA GLY A 97 -2.39 12.95 6.22
C GLY A 97 -1.44 12.67 5.05
N SER A 98 -1.99 12.42 3.85
CA SER A 98 -1.22 12.33 2.62
C SER A 98 -0.88 13.72 2.09
N VAL A 99 0.31 14.23 2.43
CA VAL A 99 0.93 15.26 1.59
C VAL A 99 1.46 14.53 0.35
N PHE A 100 0.78 14.69 -0.79
CA PHE A 100 1.10 14.10 -2.11
C PHE A 100 2.52 14.42 -2.63
N VAL A 101 3.36 15.06 -1.83
CA VAL A 101 4.76 15.41 -2.10
C VAL A 101 5.65 14.18 -2.30
N SER A 102 5.25 12.98 -1.86
CA SER A 102 6.01 11.71 -2.07
C SER A 102 5.53 10.85 -3.25
N GLY A 103 4.52 11.30 -3.99
CA GLY A 103 3.85 10.46 -5.01
C GLY A 103 3.04 9.34 -4.38
N ASP A 104 2.53 8.42 -5.20
CA ASP A 104 1.63 7.30 -4.87
C ASP A 104 2.15 6.31 -3.78
N LEU A 105 3.27 6.61 -3.11
CA LEU A 105 3.94 5.73 -2.14
C LEU A 105 3.08 5.40 -0.92
N MET A 106 2.27 6.34 -0.43
CA MET A 106 1.38 6.11 0.70
C MET A 106 0.29 5.07 0.39
N PRO A 107 -0.59 5.25 -0.61
CA PRO A 107 -1.60 4.23 -0.91
C PRO A 107 -0.97 2.89 -1.34
N LEU A 108 0.21 2.91 -1.98
CA LEU A 108 0.93 1.69 -2.35
C LEU A 108 1.48 0.91 -1.15
N SER A 109 1.95 1.56 -0.08
CA SER A 109 2.44 0.85 1.11
C SER A 109 1.35 0.14 1.88
N TYR A 110 0.11 0.65 1.84
CA TYR A 110 -1.06 -0.04 2.38
C TYR A 110 -1.46 -1.25 1.52
N ILE A 111 -1.31 -1.17 0.20
CA ILE A 111 -1.53 -2.33 -0.70
C ILE A 111 -0.48 -3.40 -0.43
N VAL A 112 0.80 -3.03 -0.32
CA VAL A 112 1.87 -3.99 -0.02
C VAL A 112 1.67 -4.62 1.35
N GLY A 113 1.36 -3.83 2.37
CA GLY A 113 1.12 -4.40 3.70
C GLY A 113 -0.14 -5.27 3.78
N ALA A 114 -1.15 -5.05 2.93
CA ALA A 114 -2.26 -5.99 2.77
C ALA A 114 -1.84 -7.29 2.08
N ILE A 115 -0.88 -7.25 1.14
CA ILE A 115 -0.29 -8.46 0.51
C ILE A 115 0.60 -9.21 1.50
N GLU A 116 1.32 -8.49 2.37
CA GLU A 116 2.16 -9.07 3.43
C GLU A 116 1.35 -9.65 4.60
N GLY A 117 0.06 -9.34 4.71
CA GLY A 117 -0.78 -9.77 5.84
C GLY A 117 -0.45 -9.04 7.14
N ASN A 118 -0.15 -7.74 7.06
CA ASN A 118 0.15 -6.94 8.25
C ASN A 118 -1.15 -6.75 9.07
N PRO A 119 -1.18 -7.18 10.35
CA PRO A 119 -2.38 -7.11 11.20
C PRO A 119 -2.85 -5.68 11.47
N ASP A 120 -1.98 -4.68 11.32
CA ASP A 120 -2.31 -3.26 11.50
C ASP A 120 -3.07 -2.68 10.31
N ILE A 121 -3.06 -3.36 9.15
CA ILE A 121 -3.76 -2.93 7.96
C ILE A 121 -5.15 -3.57 7.93
N ARG A 122 -6.14 -2.71 7.72
CA ARG A 122 -7.52 -3.14 7.53
C ARG A 122 -7.83 -3.23 6.05
N VAL A 123 -8.63 -4.20 5.68
CA VAL A 123 -9.10 -4.42 4.31
C VAL A 123 -10.63 -4.45 4.29
N GLU A 124 -11.20 -3.80 3.30
CA GLU A 124 -12.62 -3.82 2.98
C GLU A 124 -12.85 -4.90 1.91
N MET A 125 -13.72 -5.86 2.21
CA MET A 125 -14.14 -6.89 1.26
C MET A 125 -15.59 -6.66 0.86
N ALA A 126 -15.86 -6.61 -0.44
CA ALA A 126 -17.22 -6.60 -0.96
C ALA A 126 -17.74 -8.05 -1.04
N GLN A 127 -18.54 -8.48 -0.06
CA GLN A 127 -19.26 -9.76 -0.12
C GLN A 127 -20.66 -9.57 -0.70
N SER A 128 -21.25 -10.64 -1.24
CA SER A 128 -22.63 -10.63 -1.76
C SER A 128 -23.69 -10.31 -0.70
N SER A 129 -23.35 -10.40 0.59
CA SER A 129 -24.20 -10.13 1.75
C SER A 129 -23.95 -8.77 2.44
N GLY A 130 -22.98 -7.98 1.97
CA GLY A 130 -22.61 -6.69 2.58
C GLY A 130 -21.11 -6.37 2.49
N GLN A 131 -20.73 -5.16 2.90
CA GLN A 131 -19.31 -4.76 3.03
C GLN A 131 -18.80 -5.13 4.42
N THR A 132 -17.69 -5.86 4.51
CA THR A 132 -17.06 -6.23 5.78
C THR A 132 -15.63 -5.74 5.83
N ILE A 133 -15.23 -5.14 6.95
CA ILE A 133 -13.86 -4.70 7.20
C ILE A 133 -13.17 -5.71 8.12
N LEU A 134 -12.05 -6.26 7.68
CA LEU A 134 -11.23 -7.21 8.44
C LEU A 134 -9.80 -6.69 8.59
N CYS A 135 -9.04 -7.20 9.54
CA CYS A 135 -7.58 -7.08 9.51
C CYS A 135 -7.03 -8.01 8.41
N ALA A 136 -5.97 -7.58 7.72
CA ALA A 136 -5.35 -8.31 6.63
C ALA A 136 -4.66 -9.60 7.09
#